data_AF-A0A7C9CMX0-F1
#
_entry.id   AF-A0A7C9CMX0-F1
#
_cell.length_a   1.000
_cell.length_b   1.000
_cell.length_c   1.000
_cell.angle_alpha   90.00
_cell.angle_beta   90.00
_cell.angle_gamma   90.00
#
_symmetry.space_group_name_H-M   'P 1'
#
loop_
_entity.id
_entity.type
_entity.pdbx_description
1 polymer ?
#
loop_
_entity_poly.entity_id
_entity_poly.type
_entity_poly.pdbx_seq_one_letter_code
_entity_poly.pdbx_strand_id
1 'polypeptide(L)'
;MACLPSFIGLAAITLLFALFVQGTLGGITCEQLSKEECAFAVSSSGKRCVLEKNVRRSGLEAYKCTTSDIEADKLKDLIETNQCIEACGLDRDTLGISSDSLLES
;
A
#
# COMPACT_ATOMS: atom_id res chain seq x y z
N MET A 1 43.79 -27.56 -4.31
CA MET A 1 43.41 -26.14 -4.14
C MET A 1 42.26 -25.67 -5.07
N ALA A 2 41.25 -26.49 -5.38
CA ALA A 2 40.15 -26.09 -6.29
C ALA A 2 38.83 -25.69 -5.59
N CYS A 3 38.70 -25.88 -4.27
CA CYS A 3 37.42 -25.62 -3.58
C CYS A 3 37.24 -24.17 -3.11
N LEU A 4 38.31 -23.43 -2.78
CA LEU A 4 38.20 -22.05 -2.28
C LEU A 4 37.50 -21.05 -3.22
N PRO A 5 37.74 -21.02 -4.56
CA PRO A 5 37.09 -20.02 -5.41
C PRO A 5 35.58 -20.28 -5.58
N SER A 6 35.14 -21.54 -5.46
CA SER A 6 33.73 -21.93 -5.55
C SER A 6 32.93 -21.48 -4.32
N PHE A 7 33.52 -21.58 -3.12
CA PHE A 7 32.86 -21.12 -1.89
C PHE A 7 32.73 -19.59 -1.82
N ILE A 8 33.75 -18.85 -2.30
CA ILE A 8 33.74 -17.39 -2.33
C ILE A 8 32.66 -16.86 -3.30
N GLY A 9 32.52 -17.48 -4.47
CA GLY A 9 31.49 -17.10 -5.44
C GLY A 9 30.07 -17.32 -4.90
N LEU A 10 29.84 -18.44 -4.23
CA LEU A 10 28.52 -18.76 -3.65
C LEU A 10 28.16 -17.79 -2.51
N ALA A 11 29.13 -17.47 -1.65
CA ALA A 11 28.96 -16.49 -0.58
C ALA A 11 28.65 -15.08 -1.11
N ALA A 12 29.33 -14.65 -2.19
CA ALA A 12 29.09 -13.36 -2.83
C ALA A 12 27.68 -13.26 -3.42
N ILE A 13 27.18 -14.32 -4.06
CA ILE A 13 25.82 -14.37 -4.61
C ILE A 13 24.77 -14.29 -3.49
N THR A 14 24.97 -15.05 -2.40
CA THR A 14 24.05 -14.99 -1.26
C THR A 14 24.03 -13.62 -0.59
N LEU A 15 25.19 -12.95 -0.49
CA LEU A 15 25.29 -11.62 0.10
C LEU A 15 24.62 -10.56 -0.79
N LEU A 16 24.81 -10.63 -2.11
CA LEU A 16 24.09 -9.78 -3.07
C LEU A 16 22.58 -9.95 -2.92
N PHE A 17 22.09 -11.20 -2.90
CA PHE A 17 20.66 -11.46 -2.76
C PHE A 17 20.10 -10.95 -1.42
N ALA A 18 20.84 -11.12 -0.32
CA ALA A 18 20.45 -10.57 0.98
C ALA A 18 20.38 -9.03 1.01
N LEU A 19 21.25 -8.34 0.26
CA LEU A 19 21.21 -6.87 0.13
C LEU A 19 20.04 -6.40 -0.75
N PHE A 20 19.57 -7.20 -1.70
CA PHE A 20 18.37 -6.90 -2.48
C PHE A 20 17.07 -7.22 -1.72
N VAL A 21 17.12 -8.17 -0.78
CA VAL A 21 16.03 -8.44 0.17
C VAL A 21 16.14 -7.48 1.36
N GLN A 22 16.14 -6.17 1.10
CA GLN A 22 15.72 -5.22 2.13
C GLN A 22 14.20 -5.31 2.23
N GLY A 23 13.74 -6.28 3.02
CA GLY A 23 12.33 -6.42 3.36
C GLY A 23 11.83 -5.12 3.99
N THR A 24 10.67 -4.65 3.54
CA THR A 24 9.94 -3.53 4.12
C THR A 24 9.55 -3.90 5.55
N LEU A 25 10.47 -3.69 6.51
CA LEU A 25 10.27 -3.81 7.95
C LEU A 25 9.38 -2.66 8.49
N GLY A 26 8.45 -2.19 7.67
CA GLY A 26 7.44 -1.19 8.01
C GLY A 26 6.08 -1.76 7.70
N GLY A 27 5.16 -1.67 8.65
CA GLY A 27 3.76 -1.97 8.41
C GLY A 27 3.13 -0.97 7.45
N ILE A 28 1.97 -1.31 6.91
CA ILE A 28 1.24 -0.45 5.99
C ILE A 28 0.77 0.80 6.72
N THR A 29 1.09 1.96 6.16
CA THR A 29 0.46 3.24 6.49
C THR A 29 -0.24 3.75 5.24
N CYS A 30 -1.50 4.17 5.37
CA CYS A 30 -2.32 4.51 4.21
C CYS A 30 -1.72 5.69 3.44
N GLU A 31 -1.14 6.66 4.14
CA GLU A 31 -0.57 7.88 3.57
C GLU A 31 0.67 7.63 2.71
N GLN A 32 1.27 6.44 2.80
CA GLN A 32 2.42 6.02 1.99
C GLN A 32 2.03 5.16 0.78
N LEU A 33 0.76 4.76 0.66
CA LEU A 33 0.29 3.96 -0.46
C LEU A 33 0.13 4.79 -1.72
N SER A 34 0.40 4.15 -2.86
CA SER A 34 0.05 4.69 -4.18
C SER A 34 -1.47 4.76 -4.36
N LYS A 35 -1.94 5.52 -5.36
CA LYS A 35 -3.37 5.61 -5.71
C LYS A 35 -3.94 4.22 -5.98
N GLU A 36 -3.16 3.42 -6.69
CA GLU A 36 -3.46 2.07 -7.13
C GLU A 36 -3.38 1.05 -6.00
N GLU A 37 -2.88 1.38 -4.82
CA GLU A 37 -2.84 0.44 -3.67
C GLU A 37 -3.78 0.86 -2.55
N CYS A 38 -4.21 2.13 -2.53
CA CYS A 38 -4.95 2.73 -1.44
C CYS A 38 -6.33 2.10 -1.21
N ALA A 39 -7.16 2.03 -2.25
CA ALA A 39 -8.52 1.51 -2.12
C ALA A 39 -8.46 0.04 -1.70
N PHE A 40 -9.30 -0.32 -0.73
CA PHE A 40 -9.41 -1.67 -0.16
C PHE A 40 -8.15 -2.17 0.56
N ALA A 41 -7.26 -1.28 0.99
CA ALA A 41 -6.17 -1.61 1.90
C ALA A 41 -6.56 -1.42 3.37
N VAL A 42 -5.82 -2.10 4.24
CA VAL A 42 -5.91 -2.03 5.70
C VAL A 42 -4.52 -1.81 6.27
N SER A 43 -4.38 -0.75 7.06
CA SER A 43 -3.12 -0.39 7.71
C SER A 43 -2.67 -1.41 8.75
N SER A 44 -1.43 -1.28 9.19
CA SER A 44 -0.88 -1.99 10.36
C SER A 44 -1.65 -1.74 11.66
N SER A 45 -2.28 -0.56 11.80
CA SER A 45 -3.15 -0.24 12.92
C SER A 45 -4.52 -0.92 12.82
N GLY A 46 -4.84 -1.60 11.71
CA GLY A 46 -6.12 -2.25 11.47
C GLY A 46 -7.22 -1.30 11.02
N LYS A 47 -6.86 -0.11 10.54
CA LYS A 47 -7.82 0.86 10.00
C LYS A 47 -7.88 0.75 8.47
N ARG A 48 -9.05 0.98 7.89
CA ARG A 48 -9.23 0.96 6.43
C ARG A 48 -8.58 2.19 5.79
N CYS A 49 -7.92 2.00 4.66
CA CYS A 49 -7.42 3.09 3.84
C CYS A 49 -8.52 3.61 2.90
N VAL A 50 -8.53 4.92 2.68
CA VAL A 50 -9.53 5.62 1.87
C VAL A 50 -8.83 6.49 0.84
N LEU A 51 -9.24 6.33 -0.43
CA LEU A 51 -8.78 7.18 -1.52
C LEU A 51 -9.69 8.41 -1.64
N GLU A 52 -9.13 9.59 -1.40
CA GLU A 52 -9.84 10.86 -1.51
C GLU A 52 -9.42 11.59 -2.78
N LYS A 53 -10.39 12.26 -3.41
CA LYS A 53 -10.16 13.15 -4.55
C LYS A 53 -10.32 14.60 -4.10
N ASN A 54 -9.27 15.37 -4.29
CA ASN A 54 -9.23 16.80 -4.02
C ASN A 54 -9.06 17.56 -5.33
N VAL A 55 -9.84 18.61 -5.55
CA VAL A 55 -9.67 19.48 -6.71
C VAL A 55 -8.85 20.69 -6.28
N ARG A 56 -7.67 20.86 -6.87
CA ARG A 56 -6.82 22.03 -6.59
C ARG A 56 -7.45 23.29 -7.19
N ARG A 57 -7.07 24.48 -6.69
CA ARG A 57 -7.50 25.77 -7.27
C ARG A 57 -7.22 25.92 -8.78
N SER A 58 -6.27 25.15 -9.32
CA SER A 58 -5.96 25.08 -10.75
C SER A 58 -6.95 24.22 -11.57
N GLY A 59 -7.95 23.59 -10.94
CA GLY A 59 -8.85 22.61 -11.56
C GLY A 59 -8.25 21.22 -11.73
N LEU A 60 -6.99 21.01 -11.33
CA LEU A 60 -6.33 19.71 -11.40
C LEU A 60 -6.81 18.79 -10.28
N GLU A 61 -7.18 17.58 -10.64
CA GLU A 61 -7.50 16.51 -9.72
C GLU A 61 -6.23 16.03 -9.02
N ALA A 62 -6.29 15.93 -7.69
CA ALA A 62 -5.24 15.37 -6.86
C ALA A 62 -5.84 14.28 -6.00
N TYR A 63 -5.16 13.15 -5.93
CA TYR A 63 -5.57 12.03 -5.11
C TYR A 63 -4.74 11.98 -3.84
N LYS A 64 -5.36 11.61 -2.73
CA LYS A 64 -4.69 11.42 -1.45
C LYS A 64 -5.23 10.14 -0.81
N CYS A 65 -4.34 9.27 -0.36
CA CYS A 65 -4.71 8.16 0.48
C CYS A 65 -4.67 8.58 1.95
N THR A 66 -5.73 8.30 2.70
CA THR A 66 -5.84 8.64 4.11
C THR A 66 -6.29 7.42 4.91
N THR A 67 -5.89 7.38 6.18
CA THR A 67 -6.41 6.39 7.11
C THR A 67 -7.81 6.80 7.57
N SER A 68 -8.82 5.95 7.34
CA SER A 68 -10.18 6.12 7.85
C SER A 68 -10.24 5.87 9.36
N ASP A 69 -11.30 6.32 10.02
CA ASP A 69 -11.63 5.91 11.40
C ASP A 69 -12.33 4.56 11.52
N ILE A 70 -12.64 3.91 10.38
CA ILE A 70 -13.28 2.60 10.35
C ILE A 70 -12.23 1.51 10.58
N GLU A 71 -12.40 0.74 11.66
CA GLU A 71 -11.62 -0.46 11.93
C GLU A 71 -12.02 -1.62 11.00
N ALA A 72 -11.03 -2.37 10.53
CA ALA A 72 -11.25 -3.59 9.77
C ALA A 72 -11.34 -4.80 10.72
N ASP A 73 -12.36 -5.64 10.53
CA ASP A 73 -12.54 -6.83 11.37
C ASP A 73 -11.40 -7.83 11.12
N LYS A 74 -10.53 -8.01 12.12
CA LYS A 74 -9.42 -8.99 12.16
C LYS A 74 -8.38 -8.87 11.03
N LEU A 75 -8.45 -7.83 10.20
CA LEU A 75 -7.49 -7.58 9.11
C LEU A 75 -6.51 -6.48 9.52
N LYS A 76 -5.23 -6.68 9.18
CA LYS A 76 -4.12 -5.74 9.34
C LYS A 76 -3.09 -6.00 8.26
N ASP A 77 -2.39 -4.95 7.83
CA ASP A 77 -1.31 -5.05 6.84
C ASP A 77 -1.72 -5.81 5.57
N LEU A 78 -2.88 -5.45 5.01
CA LEU A 78 -3.43 -6.07 3.81
C LEU A 78 -3.67 -5.04 2.71
N ILE A 79 -3.20 -5.32 1.50
CA ILE A 79 -3.66 -4.67 0.28
C ILE A 79 -4.42 -5.74 -0.50
N GLU A 80 -5.68 -5.47 -0.83
CA GLU A 80 -6.47 -6.43 -1.58
C GLU A 80 -5.91 -6.70 -2.98
N THR A 81 -6.10 -7.93 -3.43
CA THR A 81 -5.57 -8.40 -4.72
C THR A 81 -6.49 -8.01 -5.86
N ASN A 82 -5.93 -7.77 -7.05
CA ASN A 82 -6.74 -7.45 -8.22
C ASN A 82 -7.76 -8.55 -8.55
N GLN A 83 -7.41 -9.82 -8.33
CA GLN A 83 -8.34 -10.93 -8.50
C GLN A 83 -9.59 -10.79 -7.60
N CYS A 84 -9.41 -10.40 -6.33
CA CYS A 84 -10.52 -10.17 -5.40
C CYS A 84 -11.36 -8.96 -5.82
N ILE A 85 -10.70 -7.87 -6.20
CA ILE A 85 -11.34 -6.64 -6.67
C ILE A 85 -12.21 -6.91 -7.92
N GLU A 86 -11.65 -7.59 -8.92
CA GLU A 86 -12.36 -7.94 -10.16
C GLU A 86 -13.50 -8.92 -9.91
N ALA A 87 -13.29 -9.94 -9.06
CA ALA A 87 -14.35 -10.90 -8.70
C ALA A 87 -15.53 -10.22 -7.98
N CYS A 88 -15.27 -9.14 -7.25
CA CYS A 88 -16.30 -8.31 -6.62
C CYS A 88 -16.91 -7.27 -7.58
N GLY A 89 -16.39 -7.13 -8.81
CA GLY A 89 -16.81 -6.10 -9.76
C GLY A 89 -16.47 -4.67 -9.30
N LEU A 90 -15.41 -4.52 -8.51
CA LEU A 90 -14.95 -3.24 -7.97
C LEU A 90 -13.79 -2.68 -8.81
N ASP A 91 -13.47 -1.40 -8.59
CA ASP A 91 -12.36 -0.72 -9.25
C ASP A 91 -11.45 0.00 -8.23
N ARG A 92 -10.14 0.04 -8.49
CA ARG A 92 -9.15 0.61 -7.55
C ARG A 92 -9.21 2.12 -7.42
N ASP A 93 -9.88 2.81 -8.34
CA ASP A 93 -10.17 4.23 -8.26
C ASP A 93 -11.45 4.53 -7.47
N THR A 94 -12.00 3.54 -6.75
CA THR A 94 -13.12 3.77 -5.82
C THR A 94 -12.74 4.81 -4.79
N LEU A 95 -13.46 5.93 -4.80
CA LEU A 95 -13.24 7.03 -3.89
C LEU A 95 -14.05 6.83 -2.61
N GLY A 96 -13.46 7.12 -1.46
CA GLY A 96 -14.21 7.25 -0.23
C GLY A 96 -14.95 8.58 -0.17
N ILE A 97 -15.90 8.65 0.76
CA ILE A 97 -16.68 9.86 1.03
C ILE A 97 -15.72 10.91 1.58
N SER A 98 -15.60 12.05 0.91
CA SER A 98 -14.76 13.17 1.37
C SER A 98 -15.27 13.69 2.72
N SER A 99 -14.41 13.65 3.74
CA SER A 99 -14.71 14.18 5.08
C SER A 99 -15.07 15.68 5.07
N ASP A 100 -14.60 16.43 4.08
CA ASP A 100 -14.81 17.88 3.99
C ASP A 100 -16.20 18.26 3.45
N SER A 101 -16.85 17.38 2.67
CA SER A 101 -18.21 17.64 2.15
C SER A 101 -19.32 17.54 3.19
N LEU A 102 -19.00 17.22 4.45
CA LEU A 102 -19.93 17.17 5.58
C LEU A 102 -19.78 18.33 6.58
N LEU A 103 -18.89 19.30 6.32
CA LEU A 103 -18.63 20.47 7.18
C LEU A 103 -18.91 21.81 6.50
N GLU A 104 -19.87 21.86 5.58
CA GLU A 104 -20.48 23.13 5.17
C GLU A 104 -21.71 23.38 6.05
N SER A 105 -21.50 24.12 7.14
CA SER A 105 -22.52 24.64 8.06
C SER A 105 -22.50 26.16 8.09
#